data_AF-A0A2N6U573-F1
#
_entry.id   AF-A0A2N6U573-F1
#
_cell.length_a   1.000
_cell.length_b   1.000
_cell.length_c   1.000
_cell.angle_alpha   90.00
_cell.angle_beta   90.00
_cell.angle_gamma   90.00
#
_symmetry.space_group_name_H-M   'P 1'
#
loop_
_entity.id
_entity.type
_entity.pdbx_description
1 polymer ?
#
loop_
_entity_poly.entity_id
_entity_poly.type
_entity_poly.pdbx_seq_one_letter_code
_entity_poly.pdbx_strand_id
1 'polypeptide(L)'
;MDRTQLPNRPAPEKGADRSGIAALLPRHVPDEIARDGGALSWRAGALVLALLVNLAFYLPALPQDLPGSATPGIDKLVHVVVFALTVWAAGRLLAPRRRFPIGWVVLVALAHAVLIELVQIMLPGRSGELLDVLADVVGIALGVVAWAVERTLRRAARERELPDQPL
;
A
#
# COMPACT_ATOMS: atom_id res chain seq x y z
N MET A 1 -30.93 47.49 -66.23
CA MET A 1 -31.78 46.38 -66.74
C MET A 1 -30.80 45.24 -66.98
N ASP A 2 -30.71 44.19 -66.16
CA ASP A 2 -31.73 43.14 -66.04
C ASP A 2 -31.49 42.30 -64.76
N ARG A 3 -32.58 41.81 -64.15
CA ARG A 3 -32.59 40.88 -63.00
C ARG A 3 -32.44 39.47 -63.55
N THR A 4 -31.71 38.58 -62.88
CA THR A 4 -32.23 37.29 -62.33
C THR A 4 -31.12 36.31 -61.92
N GLN A 5 -31.48 35.48 -60.94
CA GLN A 5 -30.88 34.22 -60.49
C GLN A 5 -29.89 34.29 -59.31
N LEU A 6 -30.47 34.14 -58.11
CA LEU A 6 -29.81 33.60 -56.92
C LEU A 6 -29.78 32.06 -57.02
N PRO A 7 -28.64 31.38 -56.75
CA PRO A 7 -28.66 29.97 -56.42
C PRO A 7 -28.39 29.72 -54.93
N ASN A 8 -29.36 29.04 -54.32
CA ASN A 8 -29.28 28.05 -53.25
C ASN A 8 -28.35 28.32 -52.04
N ARG A 9 -28.96 28.76 -50.93
CA ARG A 9 -28.41 28.50 -49.59
C ARG A 9 -28.67 27.04 -49.23
N PRO A 10 -27.66 26.25 -48.85
CA PRO A 10 -27.90 24.95 -48.23
C PRO A 10 -28.61 25.13 -46.89
N ALA A 11 -29.54 24.22 -46.58
CA ALA A 11 -30.23 24.15 -45.29
C ALA A 11 -29.23 23.97 -44.14
N PRO A 12 -29.48 24.52 -42.94
CA PRO A 12 -28.61 24.29 -41.80
C PRO A 12 -28.67 22.81 -41.41
N GLU A 13 -27.57 22.09 -41.61
CA GLU A 13 -27.35 20.80 -40.97
C GLU A 13 -27.49 20.97 -39.46
N LYS A 14 -28.38 20.20 -38.84
CA LYS A 14 -28.38 19.96 -37.40
C LYS A 14 -27.12 19.17 -37.04
N GLY A 15 -25.98 19.86 -37.03
CA GLY A 15 -24.78 19.40 -36.37
C GLY A 15 -25.08 19.34 -34.87
N ALA A 16 -25.32 18.12 -34.40
CA ALA A 16 -25.42 17.82 -32.98
C ALA A 16 -24.23 18.45 -32.26
N ASP A 17 -24.55 19.43 -31.41
CA ASP A 17 -23.73 19.95 -30.33
C ASP A 17 -23.09 18.75 -29.59
N ARG A 18 -21.85 18.43 -29.97
CA ARG A 18 -20.95 17.56 -29.20
C ARG A 18 -20.14 18.36 -28.17
N SER A 19 -20.59 19.57 -27.86
CA SER A 19 -19.89 20.61 -27.12
C SER A 19 -20.55 20.98 -25.78
N GLY A 20 -21.57 20.25 -25.32
CA GLY A 20 -22.22 20.54 -24.03
C GLY A 20 -21.68 19.76 -22.83
N ILE A 21 -21.16 18.53 -23.02
CA ILE A 21 -20.93 17.60 -21.88
C ILE A 21 -19.45 17.26 -21.63
N ALA A 22 -18.60 17.34 -22.66
CA ALA A 22 -17.16 17.10 -22.52
C ALA A 22 -16.42 18.29 -21.87
N ALA A 23 -16.97 19.50 -21.96
CA ALA A 23 -16.42 20.72 -21.35
C ALA A 23 -16.74 20.86 -19.85
N LEU A 24 -17.73 20.11 -19.35
CA LEU A 24 -18.16 20.12 -17.94
C LEU A 24 -17.44 19.08 -17.07
N LEU A 25 -16.54 18.28 -17.66
CA LEU A 25 -15.67 17.39 -16.90
C LEU A 25 -14.34 18.09 -16.62
N PRO A 26 -14.02 18.43 -15.36
CA PRO A 26 -12.72 18.94 -15.01
C PRO A 26 -11.69 17.83 -15.26
N ARG A 27 -11.02 17.84 -16.41
CA ARG A 27 -9.85 16.98 -16.71
C ARG A 27 -8.54 17.59 -16.22
N HIS A 28 -8.57 18.24 -15.06
CA HIS A 28 -7.36 18.62 -14.35
C HIS A 28 -7.15 17.61 -13.24
N VAL A 29 -6.73 16.40 -13.61
CA VAL A 29 -5.97 15.56 -12.68
C VAL A 29 -4.58 16.20 -12.68
N PRO A 30 -4.14 16.84 -11.58
CA PRO A 30 -2.81 17.44 -11.54
C PRO A 30 -1.77 16.38 -11.86
N ASP A 31 -0.79 16.69 -12.71
CA ASP A 31 0.28 15.77 -13.13
C ASP A 31 1.07 15.16 -11.94
N GLU A 32 0.95 15.78 -10.76
CA GLU A 32 1.42 15.27 -9.48
C GLU A 32 0.76 13.93 -9.10
N ILE A 33 -0.53 13.73 -9.37
CA ILE A 33 -1.26 12.47 -9.09
C ILE A 33 -0.80 11.36 -10.05
N ALA A 34 -0.45 11.70 -11.29
CA ALA A 34 0.03 10.73 -12.28
C ALA A 34 1.46 10.25 -11.99
N ARG A 35 2.34 11.14 -11.47
CA ARG A 35 3.71 10.77 -11.06
C ARG A 35 3.78 10.07 -9.70
N ASP A 36 3.00 10.52 -8.71
CA ASP A 36 2.94 9.87 -7.38
C ASP A 36 2.02 8.64 -7.34
N GLY A 37 1.11 8.50 -8.30
CA GLY A 37 0.15 7.39 -8.38
C GLY A 37 0.81 6.02 -8.52
N GLY A 38 1.96 5.95 -9.21
CA GLY A 38 2.78 4.74 -9.28
C GLY A 38 3.43 4.37 -7.94
N ALA A 39 3.88 5.37 -7.19
CA ALA A 39 4.47 5.15 -5.87
C ALA A 39 3.42 4.77 -4.82
N LEU A 40 2.22 5.34 -4.87
CA LEU A 40 1.12 4.99 -3.97
C LEU A 40 0.56 3.60 -4.26
N SER A 41 0.28 3.29 -5.53
CA SER A 41 -0.22 1.96 -5.93
C SER A 41 0.79 0.85 -5.63
N TRP A 42 2.10 1.10 -5.84
CA TRP A 42 3.16 0.18 -5.42
C TRP A 42 3.20 -0.05 -3.91
N ARG A 43 3.09 1.01 -3.09
CA ARG A 43 3.08 0.89 -1.62
C ARG A 43 1.85 0.14 -1.13
N ALA A 44 0.70 0.40 -1.74
CA ALA A 44 -0.54 -0.32 -1.45
C ALA A 44 -0.42 -1.79 -1.84
N GLY A 45 0.11 -2.09 -3.04
CA GLY A 45 0.39 -3.44 -3.50
C GLY A 45 1.35 -4.19 -2.58
N ALA A 46 2.42 -3.55 -2.12
CA ALA A 46 3.36 -4.13 -1.16
C ALA A 46 2.71 -4.44 0.19
N LEU A 47 1.85 -3.55 0.70
CA LEU A 47 1.10 -3.82 1.94
C LEU A 47 0.11 -4.97 1.75
N VAL A 48 -0.64 -4.97 0.66
CA VAL A 48 -1.60 -6.05 0.35
C VAL A 48 -0.86 -7.38 0.26
N LEU A 49 0.27 -7.43 -0.46
CA LEU A 49 1.08 -8.64 -0.53
C LEU A 49 1.59 -9.09 0.84
N ALA A 50 2.08 -8.17 1.67
CA ALA A 50 2.53 -8.48 3.03
C ALA A 50 1.40 -9.04 3.90
N LEU A 51 0.20 -8.46 3.81
CA LEU A 51 -1.00 -8.94 4.52
C LEU A 51 -1.46 -10.31 4.00
N LEU A 52 -1.39 -10.54 2.68
CA LEU A 52 -1.71 -11.84 2.10
C LEU A 52 -0.73 -12.92 2.55
N VAL A 53 0.57 -12.62 2.54
CA VAL A 53 1.60 -13.54 3.06
C VAL A 53 1.40 -13.79 4.54
N ASN A 54 1.08 -12.74 5.32
CA ASN A 54 0.77 -12.87 6.73
C ASN A 54 -0.41 -13.81 6.95
N LEU A 55 -1.56 -13.52 6.34
CA LEU A 55 -2.75 -14.35 6.50
C LEU A 55 -2.55 -15.79 5.99
N ALA A 56 -1.87 -15.96 4.85
CA ALA A 56 -1.63 -17.27 4.24
C ALA A 56 -0.80 -18.20 5.14
N PHE A 57 0.14 -17.66 5.92
CA PHE A 57 0.93 -18.45 6.86
C PHE A 57 0.06 -19.08 7.97
N TYR A 58 -0.99 -18.39 8.40
CA TYR A 58 -1.87 -18.82 9.49
C TYR A 58 -3.09 -19.61 9.02
N LEU A 59 -3.36 -19.68 7.72
CA LEU A 59 -4.47 -20.48 7.19
C LEU A 59 -4.19 -21.99 7.33
N PRO A 60 -5.24 -22.80 7.54
CA PRO A 60 -5.13 -24.25 7.61
C PRO A 60 -4.99 -24.82 6.19
N ALA A 61 -3.82 -24.68 5.55
CA ALA A 61 -3.68 -25.12 4.16
C ALA A 61 -2.27 -25.48 3.67
N LEU A 62 -1.27 -25.61 4.54
CA LEU A 62 0.01 -26.18 4.12
C LEU A 62 0.10 -27.62 4.61
N PRO A 63 0.22 -28.61 3.70
CA PRO A 63 0.60 -29.96 4.08
C PRO A 63 1.80 -29.87 5.02
N GLN A 64 1.74 -30.57 6.15
CA GLN A 64 2.86 -30.61 7.10
C GLN A 64 4.11 -31.26 6.51
N ASP A 65 4.04 -31.69 5.25
CA ASP A 65 5.06 -32.39 4.48
C ASP A 65 5.96 -31.45 3.65
N LEU A 66 5.80 -30.13 3.76
CA LEU A 66 6.72 -29.18 3.11
C LEU A 66 8.11 -29.26 3.75
N PRO A 67 9.21 -29.34 2.97
CA PRO A 67 10.56 -29.28 3.51
C PRO A 67 10.75 -28.00 4.33
N GLY A 68 10.97 -28.14 5.64
CA GLY A 68 11.15 -27.02 6.57
C GLY A 68 9.98 -26.74 7.53
N SER A 69 8.81 -27.34 7.32
CA SER A 69 7.63 -27.22 8.22
C SER A 69 7.87 -27.79 9.62
N ALA A 70 8.78 -28.76 9.74
CA ALA A 70 9.10 -29.49 10.96
C ALA A 70 10.43 -29.06 11.61
N THR A 71 11.11 -28.04 11.06
CA THR A 71 12.40 -27.58 11.62
C THR A 71 12.13 -26.64 12.79
N PRO A 72 12.54 -26.98 14.02
CA PRO A 72 12.27 -26.14 15.18
C PRO A 72 12.85 -24.74 15.02
N GLY A 73 12.04 -23.69 15.19
CA GLY A 73 12.46 -22.29 15.18
C GLY A 73 12.30 -21.57 13.83
N ILE A 74 12.10 -22.29 12.72
CA ILE A 74 11.80 -21.65 11.42
C ILE A 74 10.45 -20.95 11.47
N ASP A 75 9.47 -21.56 12.13
CA ASP A 75 8.16 -20.99 12.46
C ASP A 75 8.31 -19.58 13.04
N LYS A 76 9.09 -19.43 14.12
CA LYS A 76 9.33 -18.14 14.79
C LYS A 76 10.04 -17.13 13.90
N LEU A 77 10.97 -17.56 13.05
CA LEU A 77 11.62 -16.67 12.10
C LEU A 77 10.61 -16.14 11.07
N VAL A 78 9.67 -16.98 10.61
CA VAL A 78 8.62 -16.53 9.68
C VAL A 78 7.72 -15.50 10.35
N HIS A 79 7.29 -15.72 11.59
CA HIS A 79 6.54 -14.72 12.39
C HIS A 79 7.25 -13.37 12.40
N VAL A 80 8.54 -13.35 12.79
CA VAL A 80 9.37 -12.14 12.82
C VAL A 80 9.39 -11.45 11.45
N VAL A 81 9.69 -12.18 10.39
CA VAL A 81 9.85 -11.62 9.03
C VAL A 81 8.54 -11.05 8.51
N VAL A 82 7.46 -11.80 8.64
CA VAL A 82 6.16 -11.42 8.10
C VAL A 82 5.61 -10.18 8.82
N PHE A 83 5.71 -10.12 10.16
CA PHE A 83 5.30 -8.92 10.90
C PHE A 83 6.20 -7.72 10.62
N ALA A 84 7.52 -7.92 10.49
CA ALA A 84 8.44 -6.85 10.13
C ALA A 84 8.10 -6.24 8.76
N LEU A 85 7.86 -7.09 7.75
CA LEU A 85 7.47 -6.65 6.41
C LEU A 85 6.13 -5.92 6.41
N THR A 86 5.15 -6.45 7.15
CA THR A 86 3.81 -5.86 7.25
C THR A 86 3.86 -4.47 7.87
N VAL A 87 4.53 -4.31 9.02
CA VAL A 87 4.64 -3.02 9.72
C VAL A 87 5.46 -2.02 8.92
N TRP A 88 6.56 -2.46 8.30
CA TRP A 88 7.36 -1.61 7.43
C TRP A 88 6.57 -1.11 6.21
N ALA A 89 5.85 -2.00 5.52
CA ALA A 89 5.02 -1.65 4.37
C ALA A 89 3.86 -0.72 4.77
N ALA A 90 3.19 -1.02 5.89
CA ALA A 90 2.13 -0.19 6.44
C ALA A 90 2.64 1.20 6.85
N GLY A 91 3.79 1.28 7.51
CA GLY A 91 4.45 2.55 7.86
C GLY A 91 4.82 3.35 6.62
N ARG A 92 5.31 2.69 5.56
CA ARG A 92 5.53 3.34 4.27
C ARG A 92 4.23 3.87 3.68
N LEU A 93 3.13 3.13 3.68
CA LEU A 93 1.89 3.59 3.05
C LEU A 93 1.17 4.68 3.86
N LEU A 94 1.04 4.47 5.17
CA LEU A 94 0.14 5.22 6.04
C LEU A 94 0.82 6.36 6.80
N ALA A 95 2.10 6.22 7.18
CA ALA A 95 2.86 7.24 7.89
C ALA A 95 3.73 8.24 7.06
N PRO A 96 3.52 8.48 5.74
CA PRO A 96 4.22 9.57 5.04
C PRO A 96 3.84 10.98 5.53
N ARG A 97 2.60 11.16 5.98
CA ARG A 97 2.03 12.47 6.35
C ARG A 97 2.11 12.69 7.86
N ARG A 98 2.37 13.92 8.29
CA ARG A 98 2.39 14.35 9.72
C ARG A 98 1.11 13.99 10.51
N ARG A 99 0.03 13.56 9.86
CA ARG A 99 -1.26 13.27 10.48
C ARG A 99 -1.45 11.84 10.98
N PHE A 100 -0.69 10.85 10.50
CA PHE A 100 -0.87 9.46 10.92
C PHE A 100 0.37 8.97 11.69
N PRO A 101 0.33 8.94 13.04
CA PRO A 101 1.45 8.47 13.83
C PRO A 101 1.63 6.96 13.63
N ILE A 102 2.88 6.52 13.49
CA ILE A 102 3.26 5.10 13.37
C ILE A 102 2.73 4.25 14.53
N GLY A 103 2.43 4.87 15.68
CA GLY A 103 1.82 4.21 16.84
C GLY A 103 0.49 3.51 16.53
N TRP A 104 -0.33 4.03 15.60
CA TRP A 104 -1.55 3.32 15.19
C TRP A 104 -1.26 2.04 14.42
N VAL A 105 -0.23 2.03 13.57
CA VAL A 105 0.20 0.82 12.86
C VAL A 105 0.69 -0.21 13.86
N VAL A 106 1.48 0.22 14.84
CA VAL A 106 1.97 -0.66 15.92
C VAL A 106 0.81 -1.23 16.74
N LEU A 107 -0.15 -0.39 17.15
CA LEU A 107 -1.30 -0.84 17.93
C LEU A 107 -2.14 -1.87 17.18
N VAL A 108 -2.43 -1.62 15.89
CA VAL A 108 -3.18 -2.56 15.04
C VAL A 108 -2.38 -3.85 14.84
N ALA A 109 -1.07 -3.77 14.63
CA ALA A 109 -0.23 -4.94 14.47
C ALA A 109 -0.14 -5.79 15.75
N LEU A 110 -0.06 -5.16 16.93
CA LEU A 110 -0.07 -5.87 18.21
C LEU A 110 -1.42 -6.56 18.46
N ALA A 111 -2.53 -5.87 18.16
CA ALA A 111 -3.85 -6.47 18.25
C ALA A 111 -3.99 -7.67 17.28
N HIS A 112 -3.44 -7.55 16.07
CA HIS A 112 -3.40 -8.62 15.08
C HIS A 112 -2.56 -9.82 15.54
N ALA A 113 -1.39 -9.60 16.14
CA ALA A 113 -0.54 -10.65 16.70
C ALA A 113 -1.24 -11.48 17.80
N VAL A 114 -2.01 -10.82 18.66
CA VAL A 114 -2.81 -11.54 19.67
C VAL A 114 -4.00 -12.24 19.04
N LEU A 115 -4.69 -11.58 18.10
CA LEU A 115 -5.89 -12.14 17.47
C LEU A 115 -5.57 -13.39 16.65
N ILE A 116 -4.45 -13.41 15.93
CA ILE A 116 -4.10 -14.55 15.09
C ILE A 116 -3.81 -15.81 15.91
N GLU A 117 -3.14 -15.64 17.04
CA GLU A 117 -2.87 -16.68 18.01
C GLU A 117 -4.17 -17.24 18.64
N LEU A 118 -5.11 -16.36 19.00
CA LEU A 118 -6.43 -16.77 19.49
C LEU A 118 -7.22 -17.55 18.43
N VAL A 119 -7.12 -17.13 17.17
CA VAL A 119 -7.73 -17.85 16.03
C VAL A 119 -7.06 -19.21 15.83
N GLN A 120 -5.73 -19.31 15.94
CA GLN A 120 -4.99 -20.56 15.80
C GLN A 120 -5.44 -21.64 16.79
N ILE A 121 -5.77 -21.26 18.04
CA ILE A 121 -6.30 -22.19 19.05
C ILE A 121 -7.66 -22.80 18.62
N MET A 122 -8.42 -22.10 17.77
CA MET A 122 -9.70 -22.57 17.22
C MET A 122 -9.52 -23.43 15.96
N LEU A 123 -8.32 -23.48 15.37
CA LEU A 123 -8.05 -24.21 14.14
C LEU A 123 -7.60 -25.65 14.45
N PRO A 124 -8.26 -26.67 13.89
CA PRO A 124 -7.84 -28.07 14.05
C PRO A 124 -6.40 -28.28 13.57
N GLY A 125 -5.57 -28.91 14.39
CA GLY A 125 -4.17 -29.19 14.07
C GLY A 125 -3.21 -28.01 14.23
N ARG A 126 -3.67 -26.90 14.82
CA ARG A 126 -2.82 -25.78 15.26
C ARG A 126 -2.87 -25.66 16.78
N SER A 127 -1.71 -25.35 17.37
CA SER A 127 -1.59 -24.89 18.74
C SER A 127 -1.16 -23.44 18.72
N GLY A 128 -1.75 -22.63 19.58
CA GLY A 128 -1.17 -21.34 19.90
C GLY A 128 0.04 -21.50 20.84
N GLU A 129 1.14 -20.80 20.56
CA GLU A 129 2.27 -20.64 21.47
C GLU A 129 2.48 -19.17 21.87
N LEU A 130 2.68 -18.90 23.17
CA LEU A 130 3.07 -17.56 23.64
C LEU A 130 4.38 -17.06 22.99
N LEU A 131 5.27 -17.98 22.63
CA LEU A 131 6.52 -17.66 21.94
C LEU A 131 6.28 -17.07 20.54
N ASP A 132 5.17 -17.41 19.90
CA ASP A 132 4.80 -16.89 18.58
C ASP A 132 4.37 -15.42 18.68
N VAL A 133 3.60 -15.06 19.72
CA VAL A 133 3.28 -13.66 20.03
C VAL A 133 4.55 -12.85 20.30
N LEU A 134 5.53 -13.42 21.01
CA LEU A 134 6.81 -12.74 21.23
C LEU A 134 7.60 -12.55 19.92
N ALA A 135 7.60 -13.55 19.04
CA ALA A 135 8.20 -13.45 17.72
C ALA A 135 7.53 -12.34 16.88
N ASP A 136 6.19 -12.23 16.95
CA ASP A 136 5.44 -11.18 16.28
C ASP A 136 5.80 -9.79 16.80
N VAL A 137 5.90 -9.62 18.12
CA VAL A 137 6.31 -8.35 18.76
C VAL A 137 7.71 -7.95 18.32
N VAL A 138 8.65 -8.89 18.23
CA VAL A 138 10.00 -8.64 17.70
C VAL A 138 9.93 -8.22 16.23
N GLY A 139 9.13 -8.90 15.42
CA GLY A 139 8.87 -8.52 14.04
C GLY A 139 8.34 -7.10 13.91
N ILE A 140 7.32 -6.74 14.70
CA ILE A 140 6.74 -5.38 14.74
C ILE A 140 7.81 -4.34 15.06
N ALA A 141 8.64 -4.57 16.09
CA ALA A 141 9.70 -3.66 16.48
C ALA A 141 10.72 -3.48 15.34
N LEU A 142 11.16 -4.57 14.70
CA LEU A 142 12.07 -4.53 13.56
C LEU A 142 11.47 -3.78 12.36
N GLY A 143 10.18 -3.98 12.07
CA GLY A 143 9.46 -3.25 11.02
C GLY A 143 9.42 -1.74 11.26
N VAL A 144 9.21 -1.31 12.51
CA VAL A 144 9.27 0.11 12.90
C VAL A 144 10.68 0.67 12.71
N VAL A 145 11.71 -0.05 13.17
CA VAL A 145 13.11 0.37 13.02
C VAL A 145 13.47 0.50 11.55
N ALA A 146 13.15 -0.50 10.73
CA ALA A 146 13.41 -0.46 9.29
C ALA A 146 12.74 0.75 8.62
N TRP A 147 11.48 1.02 8.98
CA TRP A 147 10.74 2.19 8.48
C TRP A 147 11.40 3.52 8.90
N ALA A 148 11.81 3.62 10.17
CA ALA A 148 12.42 4.83 10.71
C ALA A 148 13.80 5.11 10.08
N VAL A 149 14.64 4.08 9.96
CA VAL A 149 15.96 4.18 9.32
C VAL A 149 15.81 4.62 7.87
N GLU A 150 14.94 3.96 7.11
CA GLU A 150 14.71 4.32 5.72
C GLU A 150 14.23 5.76 5.57
N ARG A 151 13.31 6.22 6.43
CA ARG A 151 12.80 7.59 6.42
C ARG A 151 13.93 8.60 6.67
N THR A 152 14.83 8.31 7.60
CA THR A 152 15.98 9.18 7.91
C THR A 152 16.95 9.23 6.74
N LEU A 153 17.29 8.08 6.14
CA LEU A 153 18.18 8.02 4.98
C LEU A 153 17.61 8.76 3.77
N ARG A 154 16.31 8.62 3.48
CA ARG A 154 15.64 9.35 2.39
C ARG A 154 15.59 10.86 2.63
N ARG A 155 15.55 11.33 3.87
CA ARG A 155 15.61 12.76 4.21
C ARG A 155 17.01 13.31 3.98
N ALA A 156 18.02 12.64 4.53
CA ALA A 156 19.42 13.02 4.34
C ALA A 156 19.84 13.05 2.87
N ALA A 157 19.35 12.11 2.05
CA ALA A 157 19.61 12.11 0.60
C ALA A 157 19.01 13.34 -0.10
N ARG A 158 17.75 13.69 0.23
CA ARG A 158 17.07 14.88 -0.34
C ARG A 158 17.74 16.19 0.05
N GLU A 159 18.24 16.29 1.28
CA GLU A 159 18.97 17.47 1.76
C GLU A 159 20.30 17.65 1.03
N ARG A 160 20.97 16.56 0.63
CA ARG A 160 22.21 16.61 -0.17
C ARG A 160 21.99 16.96 -1.64
N GLU A 161 20.80 16.68 -2.18
CA GLU A 161 20.45 16.95 -3.58
C GLU A 161 20.01 18.39 -3.83
N LEU A 162 19.72 19.18 -2.79
CA LEU A 162 19.44 20.61 -2.88
C LEU A 162 20.75 21.38 -2.60
N PRO A 163 21.53 21.79 -3.62
CA PRO A 163 22.71 22.60 -3.39
C PRO A 163 22.28 23.93 -2.80
N ASP A 164 23.06 24.45 -1.84
CA ASP A 164 22.93 25.82 -1.32
C ASP A 164 22.58 26.79 -2.45
N GLN A 165 21.31 27.18 -2.55
CA GLN A 165 20.92 28.40 -3.25
C GLN A 165 21.11 29.50 -2.21
N PRO A 166 22.21 30.28 -2.25
CA PRO A 166 22.31 31.44 -1.38
C PRO A 166 21.13 32.37 -1.68
N LEU A 167 20.47 32.82 -0.61
CA LEU A 167 19.44 33.85 -0.61
C LEU A 167 19.99 35.19 -1.12
#